data_AF-A0A956YRZ9-F1
#
_entry.id   AF-A0A956YRZ9-F1
#
_cell.length_a   1.000
_cell.length_b   1.000
_cell.length_c   1.000
_cell.angle_alpha   90.00
_cell.angle_beta   90.00
_cell.angle_gamma   90.00
#
_symmetry.space_group_name_H-M   'P 1'
#
loop_
_entity.id
_entity.type
_entity.pdbx_description
1 polymer ?
#
loop_
_entity_poly.entity_id
_entity_poly.type
_entity_poly.pdbx_seq_one_letter_code
_entity_poly.pdbx_strand_id
1 'polypeptide(L)'
;MHSDVRWLIPDRVFCMRLAGTLTPENLDAALAQCRALLAQDHVAPVHVILDLTATQRDETMIVKLKQSVDELRKMHPPPPQAGWTIIADSMPNQIVKSIGASITQVIKIRTRFTTGVQEGLDFLRRIDATLPAADQELNTSS
;
A
#
# COMPACT_ATOMS: atom_id res chain seq x y z
N MET A 1 19.20 -0.83 1.03
CA MET A 1 17.77 -0.61 0.75
C MET A 1 16.99 -1.60 1.59
N HIS A 2 15.93 -1.16 2.25
CA HIS A 2 15.10 -2.04 3.07
C HIS A 2 13.66 -1.96 2.57
N SER A 3 13.10 -3.10 2.21
CA SER A 3 11.69 -3.28 1.97
C SER A 3 11.17 -4.35 2.91
N ASP A 4 10.12 -4.05 3.66
CA ASP A 4 9.43 -5.01 4.51
C ASP A 4 7.93 -4.99 4.22
N VAL A 5 7.33 -6.18 4.22
CA VAL A 5 5.88 -6.35 4.14
C VAL A 5 5.43 -7.02 5.42
N ARG A 6 4.51 -6.40 6.14
CA ARG A 6 4.02 -6.90 7.43
C ARG A 6 2.54 -6.60 7.63
N TRP A 7 1.83 -7.47 8.35
CA TRP A 7 0.48 -7.18 8.81
C TRP A 7 0.50 -6.07 9.86
N LEU A 8 -0.35 -5.07 9.70
CA LEU A 8 -0.73 -4.12 10.74
C LEU A 8 -1.97 -4.60 11.48
N ILE A 9 -2.91 -5.16 10.73
CA ILE A 9 -4.08 -5.88 11.24
C ILE A 9 -4.11 -7.23 10.52
N PRO A 10 -3.97 -8.36 11.22
CA PRO A 10 -3.96 -9.69 10.62
C PRO A 10 -5.11 -9.89 9.63
N ASP A 11 -4.80 -10.43 8.45
CA ASP A 11 -5.73 -10.74 7.36
C ASP A 11 -6.55 -9.57 6.78
N ARG A 12 -6.34 -8.34 7.26
CA ARG A 12 -7.15 -7.16 6.90
C ARG A 12 -6.35 -6.00 6.39
N VAL A 13 -5.21 -5.68 7.00
CA VAL A 13 -4.38 -4.54 6.61
C VAL A 13 -2.91 -4.93 6.70
N PHE A 14 -2.20 -4.91 5.58
CA PHE A 14 -0.74 -5.03 5.58
C PHE A 14 -0.08 -3.74 5.09
N CYS A 15 1.14 -3.52 5.56
CA CYS A 15 1.99 -2.40 5.20
C CYS A 15 3.17 -2.92 4.39
N MET A 16 3.38 -2.37 3.21
CA MET A 16 4.62 -2.46 2.45
C MET A 16 5.41 -1.19 2.71
N ARG A 17 6.49 -1.31 3.48
CA ARG A 17 7.39 -0.20 3.75
C ARG A 17 8.57 -0.25 2.80
N LEU A 18 8.87 0.88 2.17
CA LEU A 18 10.02 1.06 1.29
C LEU A 18 10.91 2.15 1.90
N ALA A 19 12.20 1.86 2.09
CA ALA A 19 13.16 2.79 2.67
C ALA A 19 14.49 2.83 1.90
N GLY A 20 15.04 4.03 1.76
CA GLY A 20 16.25 4.31 0.98
C GLY A 20 15.99 4.44 -0.53
N THR A 21 17.02 4.21 -1.34
CA THR A 21 16.97 4.26 -2.81
C THR A 21 16.24 3.05 -3.37
N LEU A 22 15.18 3.27 -4.14
CA LEU A 22 14.34 2.20 -4.70
C LEU A 22 14.99 1.56 -5.94
N THR A 23 15.40 0.29 -5.87
CA THR A 23 15.85 -0.48 -7.04
C THR A 23 14.71 -1.30 -7.64
N PRO A 24 14.75 -1.67 -8.94
CA PRO A 24 13.71 -2.50 -9.55
C PRO A 24 13.54 -3.84 -8.83
N GLU A 25 14.64 -4.51 -8.49
CA GLU A 25 14.65 -5.86 -7.94
C GLU A 25 13.95 -5.92 -6.58
N ASN A 26 14.18 -4.90 -5.76
CA ASN A 26 13.56 -4.83 -4.44
C ASN A 26 12.08 -4.44 -4.50
N LEU A 27 11.70 -3.60 -5.46
CA LEU A 27 10.29 -3.28 -5.71
C LEU A 27 9.54 -4.52 -6.21
N ASP A 28 10.13 -5.27 -7.13
CA ASP A 28 9.55 -6.52 -7.63
C ASP A 28 9.43 -7.58 -6.54
N ALA A 29 10.45 -7.72 -5.68
CA ALA A 29 10.41 -8.61 -4.53
C ALA A 29 9.30 -8.24 -3.54
N ALA A 30 9.16 -6.94 -3.21
CA ALA A 30 8.12 -6.45 -2.31
C ALA A 30 6.71 -6.65 -2.91
N LEU A 31 6.54 -6.38 -4.22
CA LEU A 31 5.28 -6.63 -4.92
C LEU A 31 4.96 -8.13 -4.99
N ALA A 32 5.96 -9.00 -5.16
CA ALA A 32 5.76 -10.45 -5.11
C ALA A 32 5.26 -10.91 -3.73
N GLN A 33 5.80 -10.35 -2.63
CA GLN A 33 5.31 -10.62 -1.28
C GLN A 33 3.87 -10.14 -1.09
N CYS A 34 3.55 -8.92 -1.55
CA CYS A 34 2.17 -8.40 -1.52
C CYS A 34 1.19 -9.29 -2.28
N ARG A 35 1.57 -9.79 -3.46
CA ARG A 35 0.75 -10.73 -4.23
C ARG A 35 0.59 -12.07 -3.51
N ALA A 36 1.65 -12.58 -2.90
CA ALA A 36 1.60 -13.83 -2.15
C ALA A 36 0.69 -13.73 -0.90
N LEU A 37 0.62 -12.56 -0.27
CA LEU A 37 -0.38 -12.28 0.78
C LEU A 37 -1.78 -12.20 0.16
N LEU A 38 -2.00 -11.33 -0.83
CA LEU A 38 -3.33 -11.16 -1.44
C LEU A 38 -3.92 -12.42 -2.11
N ALA A 39 -3.09 -13.42 -2.44
CA ALA A 39 -3.54 -14.69 -3.02
C ALA A 39 -3.98 -15.73 -1.98
N GLN A 40 -3.72 -15.50 -0.70
CA GLN A 40 -4.22 -16.36 0.38
C GLN A 40 -5.69 -16.06 0.66
N ASP A 41 -6.41 -17.03 1.25
CA ASP A 41 -7.82 -16.87 1.59
C ASP A 41 -7.97 -16.02 2.85
N HIS A 42 -8.06 -14.70 2.66
CA HIS A 42 -8.17 -13.73 3.73
C HIS A 42 -9.60 -13.19 3.89
N VAL A 43 -9.87 -12.56 5.03
CA VAL A 43 -11.14 -11.88 5.28
C VAL A 43 -11.19 -10.59 4.46
N ALA A 44 -11.86 -10.66 3.31
CA ALA A 44 -12.05 -9.50 2.45
C ALA A 44 -12.88 -8.38 3.13
N PRO A 45 -12.60 -7.09 2.86
CA PRO A 45 -11.52 -6.61 2.00
C PRO A 45 -10.17 -6.55 2.72
N VAL A 46 -9.09 -6.82 1.97
CA VAL A 46 -7.70 -6.62 2.40
C VAL A 46 -7.20 -5.27 1.89
N HIS A 47 -6.81 -4.40 2.82
CA HIS A 47 -6.26 -3.08 2.53
C HIS A 47 -4.73 -3.10 2.54
N VAL A 48 -4.14 -2.19 1.78
CA VAL A 48 -2.69 -2.08 1.64
C VAL A 48 -2.27 -0.67 2.03
N ILE A 49 -1.26 -0.54 2.90
CA ILE A 49 -0.56 0.72 3.12
C ILE A 49 0.82 0.63 2.48
N LEU A 50 1.12 1.54 1.57
CA LEU A 50 2.43 1.74 0.99
C LEU A 50 3.13 2.88 1.73
N ASP A 51 4.08 2.54 2.60
CA ASP A 51 4.88 3.51 3.36
C ASP A 51 6.12 3.91 2.56
N LEU A 52 6.11 5.14 2.06
CA LEU A 52 7.20 5.78 1.32
C LEU A 52 7.91 6.85 2.16
N THR A 53 7.56 7.01 3.44
CA THR A 53 8.03 8.13 4.27
C THR A 53 9.55 8.19 4.45
N ALA A 54 10.23 7.06 4.26
CA ALA A 54 11.68 6.91 4.37
C ALA A 54 12.37 6.65 3.03
N THR A 55 11.69 6.83 1.89
CA THR A 55 12.29 6.67 0.56
C THR A 55 13.14 7.87 0.17
N GLN A 56 14.30 7.60 -0.45
CA GLN A 56 15.05 8.62 -1.16
C GLN A 56 14.43 8.81 -2.55
N ARG A 57 14.22 10.07 -2.92
CA ARG A 57 13.54 10.42 -4.15
C ARG A 57 14.55 10.73 -5.23
N ASP A 58 14.47 9.96 -6.30
CA ASP A 58 15.15 10.24 -7.55
C ASP A 58 14.16 10.10 -8.71
N GLU A 59 14.58 10.54 -9.90
CA GLU A 59 13.77 10.43 -11.11
C GLU A 59 13.47 8.97 -11.45
N THR A 60 14.37 8.06 -11.08
CA THR A 60 14.22 6.63 -11.32
C THR A 60 13.06 6.03 -10.52
N MET A 61 12.85 6.47 -9.27
CA MET A 61 11.73 6.07 -8.41
C MET A 61 10.38 6.43 -9.05
N ILE A 62 10.28 7.61 -9.65
CA ILE A 62 9.05 8.09 -10.30
C ILE A 62 8.72 7.22 -11.51
N VAL A 63 9.71 6.88 -12.34
CA VAL A 63 9.53 5.99 -13.49
C VAL A 63 9.13 4.59 -13.03
N LYS A 64 9.78 4.06 -11.98
CA LYS A 64 9.49 2.73 -11.44
C LYS A 64 8.09 2.62 -10.84
N LEU A 65 7.67 3.62 -10.07
CA LEU A 65 6.30 3.66 -9.53
C LEU A 65 5.26 3.61 -10.66
N LYS A 66 5.49 4.33 -11.77
CA LYS A 66 4.62 4.25 -12.96
C LYS A 66 4.61 2.85 -13.57
N GLN A 67 5.77 2.20 -13.70
CA GLN A 67 5.87 0.85 -14.24
C GLN A 67 5.15 -0.18 -13.35
N SER A 68 5.35 -0.13 -12.04
CA SER A 68 4.64 -1.02 -11.11
C SER A 68 3.13 -0.85 -11.16
N VAL A 69 2.67 0.39 -11.36
CA VAL A 69 1.25 0.68 -11.60
C VAL A 69 0.74 0.02 -12.86
N ASP A 70 1.51 0.06 -13.95
CA ASP A 70 1.14 -0.60 -15.20
C ASP A 70 1.09 -2.12 -15.04
N GLU A 71 1.96 -2.72 -14.21
CA GLU A 71 1.84 -4.14 -13.86
C GLU A 71 0.59 -4.43 -13.02
N LEU A 72 0.25 -3.56 -12.06
CA LEU A 72 -1.01 -3.68 -11.30
C LEU A 72 -2.24 -3.56 -12.22
N ARG A 73 -2.19 -2.72 -13.26
CA ARG A 73 -3.27 -2.59 -14.27
C ARG A 73 -3.51 -3.88 -15.03
N LYS A 74 -2.47 -4.68 -15.27
CA LYS A 74 -2.59 -5.97 -15.97
C LYS A 74 -3.31 -7.03 -15.14
N MET A 75 -3.39 -6.86 -13.81
CA MET A 75 -4.16 -7.74 -12.93
C MET A 75 -5.67 -7.41 -12.95
N HIS A 76 -6.22 -7.00 -14.11
CA HIS A 76 -7.65 -6.75 -14.27
C HIS A 76 -8.38 -8.07 -14.60
N PRO A 77 -9.50 -8.39 -13.94
CA PRO A 77 -10.14 -7.62 -12.87
C PRO A 77 -9.33 -7.67 -11.57
N PRO A 78 -9.32 -6.57 -10.77
CA PRO A 78 -8.63 -6.57 -9.49
C PRO A 78 -9.11 -7.75 -8.64
N PRO A 79 -8.24 -8.33 -7.79
CA PRO A 79 -8.63 -9.45 -6.94
C PRO A 79 -9.92 -9.09 -6.19
N PRO A 80 -10.93 -9.99 -6.15
CA PRO A 80 -12.23 -9.69 -5.55
C PRO A 80 -12.14 -9.27 -4.07
N GLN A 81 -11.01 -9.58 -3.42
CA GLN A 81 -10.73 -9.26 -2.02
C GLN A 81 -9.98 -7.93 -1.82
N ALA A 82 -9.64 -7.18 -2.87
CA ALA A 82 -8.86 -5.95 -2.75
C ALA A 82 -9.68 -4.79 -2.17
N GLY A 83 -9.19 -4.20 -1.09
CA GLY A 83 -9.76 -3.03 -0.43
C GLY A 83 -9.20 -1.70 -0.93
N TRP A 84 -8.77 -0.88 0.02
CA TRP A 84 -8.15 0.42 -0.25
C TRP A 84 -6.64 0.32 -0.26
N THR A 85 -6.01 1.07 -1.16
CA THR A 85 -4.56 1.33 -1.16
C THR A 85 -4.31 2.70 -0.57
N ILE A 86 -3.58 2.76 0.54
CA ILE A 86 -3.10 4.00 1.15
C ILE A 86 -1.66 4.21 0.73
N ILE A 87 -1.33 5.42 0.29
CA ILE A 87 0.05 5.83 0.04
C ILE A 87 0.42 6.81 1.14
N ALA A 88 1.28 6.38 2.06
CA ALA A 88 1.81 7.18 3.15
C ALA A 88 3.13 7.82 2.69
N ASP A 89 3.12 9.14 2.58
CA ASP A 89 4.25 9.91 2.07
C ASP A 89 4.41 11.23 2.83
N SER A 90 5.57 11.42 3.45
CA SER A 90 5.88 12.57 4.32
C SER A 90 6.10 13.87 3.57
N MET A 91 6.35 13.83 2.25
CA MET A 91 6.60 15.02 1.44
C MET A 91 5.78 15.00 0.14
N PRO A 92 4.45 15.04 0.15
CA PRO A 92 3.63 14.82 -1.04
C PRO A 92 4.05 15.71 -2.24
N ASN A 93 4.74 15.13 -3.23
CA ASN A 93 5.11 15.84 -4.46
C ASN A 93 3.93 15.80 -5.43
N GLN A 94 3.65 16.90 -6.13
CA GLN A 94 2.60 16.94 -7.16
C GLN A 94 2.75 15.82 -8.19
N ILE A 95 3.97 15.40 -8.52
CA ILE A 95 4.22 14.30 -9.46
C ILE A 95 3.68 12.96 -8.93
N VAL A 96 3.88 12.66 -7.65
CA VAL A 96 3.36 11.42 -7.01
C VAL A 96 1.84 11.47 -6.94
N LYS A 97 1.25 12.63 -6.66
CA LYS A 97 -0.21 12.84 -6.72
C LYS A 97 -0.77 12.70 -8.13
N SER A 98 -0.08 13.21 -9.15
CA SER A 98 -0.48 13.09 -10.55
C SER A 98 -0.43 11.64 -11.03
N ILE A 99 0.61 10.88 -10.65
CA ILE A 99 0.68 9.44 -10.91
C ILE A 99 -0.46 8.73 -10.17
N GLY A 100 -0.68 9.07 -8.90
CA GLY A 100 -1.85 8.70 -8.09
C GLY A 100 -3.18 8.83 -8.80
N ALA A 101 -3.44 10.00 -9.37
CA ALA A 101 -4.68 10.29 -10.08
C ALA A 101 -4.83 9.39 -11.32
N SER A 102 -3.77 9.18 -12.09
CA SER A 102 -3.78 8.25 -13.23
C SER A 102 -3.98 6.79 -12.82
N ILE A 103 -3.51 6.37 -11.64
CA ILE A 103 -3.75 5.02 -11.08
C ILE A 103 -5.24 4.82 -10.80
N THR A 104 -5.87 5.77 -10.10
CA THR A 104 -7.27 5.65 -9.66
C THR A 104 -8.28 5.57 -10.80
N GLN A 105 -8.00 6.20 -11.94
CA GLN A 105 -8.91 6.23 -13.09
C GLN A 105 -8.98 4.92 -13.88
N VAL A 106 -7.94 4.07 -13.82
CA VAL A 106 -7.83 2.90 -14.71
C VAL A 106 -8.14 1.57 -13.98
N ILE A 107 -7.83 1.43 -12.69
CA ILE A 107 -7.90 0.12 -12.01
C ILE A 107 -9.15 -0.04 -11.12
N LYS A 108 -10.01 0.97 -10.96
CA LYS A 108 -11.07 0.99 -9.92
C LYS A 108 -10.56 0.67 -8.49
N ILE A 109 -9.24 0.66 -8.28
CA ILE A 109 -8.62 0.50 -6.96
C ILE A 109 -8.79 1.82 -6.22
N ARG A 110 -9.44 1.75 -5.06
CA ARG A 110 -9.67 2.92 -4.22
C ARG A 110 -8.34 3.32 -3.59
N THR A 111 -7.83 4.49 -3.94
CA THR A 111 -6.53 4.96 -3.45
C THR A 111 -6.67 6.23 -2.63
N ARG A 112 -5.89 6.35 -1.55
CA ARG A 112 -5.84 7.56 -0.72
C ARG A 112 -4.38 7.91 -0.40
N PHE A 113 -4.06 9.19 -0.44
CA PHE A 113 -2.77 9.71 0.02
C PHE A 113 -2.88 10.21 1.45
N THR A 114 -1.86 9.93 2.25
CA THR A 114 -1.74 10.36 3.66
C THR A 114 -0.29 10.75 3.94
N THR A 115 -0.07 11.48 5.03
CA THR A 115 1.26 11.96 5.43
C THR A 115 2.09 10.90 6.16
N GLY A 116 1.44 9.83 6.63
CA GLY A 116 2.07 8.74 7.35
C GLY A 116 1.15 7.53 7.54
N VAL A 117 1.71 6.42 7.99
CA VAL A 117 1.01 5.14 8.15
C VAL A 117 -0.17 5.25 9.12
N GLN A 118 -0.01 5.98 10.23
CA GLN A 118 -1.06 6.12 11.25
C GLN A 118 -2.30 6.82 10.70
N GLU A 119 -2.12 7.95 9.99
CA GLU A 119 -3.22 8.67 9.35
C GLU A 119 -3.95 7.78 8.33
N GLY A 120 -3.18 6.96 7.61
CA GLY A 120 -3.69 5.94 6.71
C GLY A 120 -4.59 4.93 7.41
N LEU A 121 -4.12 4.38 8.52
CA LEU A 121 -4.86 3.41 9.32
C LEU A 121 -6.13 4.04 9.92
N ASP A 122 -6.06 5.27 10.42
CA ASP A 122 -7.21 6.00 10.96
C ASP A 122 -8.25 6.34 9.87
N PHE A 123 -7.80 6.58 8.64
CA PHE A 123 -8.70 6.66 7.50
C PHE A 123 -9.39 5.31 7.26
N LEU A 124 -8.64 4.20 7.18
CA LEU A 124 -9.19 2.87 6.94
C LEU A 124 -10.25 2.49 7.99
N ARG A 125 -9.99 2.72 9.28
CA ARG A 125 -10.95 2.46 10.37
C ARG A 125 -12.26 3.25 10.23
N ARG A 126 -12.21 4.46 9.67
CA ARG A 126 -13.41 5.28 9.46
C ARG A 126 -14.27 4.78 8.30
N ILE A 127 -13.66 4.17 7.29
CA ILE A 127 -14.37 3.71 6.08
C ILE A 127 -14.74 2.23 6.13
N ASP A 128 -14.04 1.43 6.92
CA ASP A 128 -14.30 0.02 7.13
C ASP A 128 -14.52 -0.23 8.63
N ALA A 129 -15.80 -0.26 9.01
CA ALA A 129 -16.24 -0.47 10.39
C ALA A 129 -15.93 -1.88 10.94
N THR A 130 -15.46 -2.80 10.09
CA THR A 130 -15.08 -4.15 10.51
C THR A 130 -13.61 -4.26 10.92
N LEU A 131 -12.83 -3.18 10.81
CA LEU A 131 -11.47 -3.10 11.36
C LEU A 131 -11.51 -2.82 12.87
N PRO A 132 -10.61 -3.42 13.66
CA PRO A 132 -10.52 -3.15 15.10
C PRO A 132 -10.16 -1.69 15.39
N ALA A 133 -10.68 -1.18 16.50
CA ALA A 133 -10.29 0.12 17.03
C ALA A 133 -8.83 0.10 17.52
N ALA A 134 -8.19 1.28 17.57
CA ALA A 134 -6.78 1.42 17.97
C ALA A 134 -6.47 0.77 19.34
N ASP A 135 -7.42 0.79 20.26
CA ASP A 135 -7.24 0.30 21.62
C ASP A 135 -7.29 -1.24 21.75
N GLN A 136 -7.66 -1.95 20.67
CA GLN A 136 -7.82 -3.41 20.67
C GLN A 136 -6.63 -4.17 20.07
N GLU A 137 -5.67 -3.48 19.43
CA GLU A 137 -4.50 -4.09 18.78
C GLU A 137 -3.41 -4.56 19.77
N LEU A 138 -3.42 -4.03 21.00
CA LEU A 138 -2.40 -4.35 22.02
C LEU A 138 -2.62 -5.70 22.73
N ASN A 139 -3.79 -6.32 22.59
CA ASN A 139 -4.16 -7.53 23.33
C ASN A 139 -4.01 -8.86 22.56
N THR A 140 -3.54 -8.83 21.31
CA THR A 140 -3.43 -10.05 20.46
C THR A 140 -2.00 -10.49 20.19
N SER A 141 -1.00 -9.83 20.81
CA SER A 141 0.43 -10.20 20.73
C SER A 141 0.96 -10.79 22.05
N SER A 142 0.18 -11.68 22.69
CA SER A 142 0.61 -12.47 23.85
C SER A 142 0.72 -13.95 23.50
#